data_AF-A0A3D3PLB2-F1
#
_entry.id   AF-A0A3D3PLB2-F1
#
_cell.length_a   1.000
_cell.length_b   1.000
_cell.length_c   1.000
_cell.angle_alpha   90.00
_cell.angle_beta   90.00
_cell.angle_gamma   90.00
#
_symmetry.space_group_name_H-M   'P 1'
#
loop_
_entity.id
_entity.type
_entity.pdbx_description
1 polymer ?
#
loop_
_entity_poly.entity_id
_entity_poly.type
_entity_poly.pdbx_seq_one_letter_code
_entity_poly.pdbx_strand_id
1 'polypeptide(L)'
;PRNPEVRMGSLVSREQRDNVQAGIAKLETEAAILYDGSKQAMIDADPAIAACVAPTLLGARDAEQGALVHEHEVFGPVSTLLGYRDSAHAVSLAHRGLGSLVVSVFSDDHAWMAQAGYELAGSHGRVHMVSSDVGKTQTGHGNVMPASIHGGPGRAGGGEELGGLRALGFYHRRAALQGSSATLQQLAHAAKNWLV
;
A
#
# COMPACT_ATOMS: atom_id res chain seq x y z
N PRO A 1 -4.90 -14.16 20.39
CA PRO A 1 -4.94 -15.00 19.16
C PRO A 1 -5.26 -16.48 19.38
N ARG A 2 -5.03 -17.06 20.58
CA ARG A 2 -5.36 -18.47 20.86
C ARG A 2 -6.86 -18.75 21.02
N ASN A 3 -7.62 -17.75 21.46
CA ASN A 3 -9.08 -17.83 21.55
C ASN A 3 -9.72 -17.65 20.16
N PRO A 4 -10.62 -18.55 19.71
CA PRO A 4 -11.26 -18.50 18.39
C PRO A 4 -12.23 -17.33 18.17
N GLU A 5 -12.65 -16.63 19.23
CA GLU A 5 -13.47 -15.42 19.14
C GLU A 5 -12.65 -14.18 18.77
N VAL A 6 -11.32 -14.23 18.92
CA VAL A 6 -10.42 -13.11 18.57
C VAL A 6 -10.37 -12.94 17.04
N ARG A 7 -10.64 -11.73 16.56
CA ARG A 7 -10.54 -11.35 15.14
C ARG A 7 -9.28 -10.55 14.81
N MET A 8 -8.71 -9.85 15.78
CA MET A 8 -7.47 -9.09 15.64
C MET A 8 -6.57 -9.35 16.84
N GLY A 9 -5.31 -9.70 16.58
CA GLY A 9 -4.31 -10.00 17.61
C GLY A 9 -3.56 -8.77 18.12
N SER A 10 -2.40 -9.01 18.72
CA SER A 10 -1.48 -7.94 19.14
C SER A 10 -0.62 -7.45 17.97
N LEU A 11 0.02 -6.31 18.17
CA LEU A 11 1.21 -5.93 17.42
C LEU A 11 2.38 -6.86 17.76
N VAL A 12 3.51 -6.68 17.05
CA VAL A 12 4.68 -7.55 17.18
C VAL A 12 5.47 -7.36 18.48
N SER A 13 5.39 -6.18 19.11
CA SER A 13 6.11 -5.87 20.34
C SER A 13 5.45 -4.73 21.12
N ARG A 14 5.79 -4.61 22.42
CA ARG A 14 5.36 -3.49 23.26
C ARG A 14 5.90 -2.15 22.79
N GLU A 15 7.13 -2.12 22.31
CA GLU A 15 7.73 -0.92 21.72
C GLU A 15 6.90 -0.45 20.51
N GLN A 16 6.46 -1.37 19.64
CA GLN A 16 5.57 -1.04 18.53
C GLN A 16 4.20 -0.53 19.02
N ARG A 17 3.64 -1.12 20.08
CA ARG A 17 2.43 -0.60 20.72
C ARG A 17 2.60 0.84 21.19
N ASP A 18 3.68 1.13 21.91
CA ASP A 18 3.93 2.45 22.46
C ASP A 18 4.15 3.48 21.33
N ASN A 19 4.86 3.10 20.26
CA ASN A 19 5.02 3.91 19.04
C ASN A 19 3.67 4.18 18.35
N VAL A 20 2.80 3.17 18.23
CA VAL A 20 1.47 3.34 17.63
C VAL A 20 0.61 4.28 18.47
N GLN A 21 0.61 4.15 19.80
CA GLN A 21 -0.14 5.05 20.68
C GLN A 21 0.36 6.49 20.58
N ALA A 22 1.68 6.70 20.54
CA ALA A 22 2.26 8.03 20.34
C ALA A 22 1.90 8.62 18.97
N GLY A 23 1.89 7.79 17.92
CA GLY A 23 1.49 8.19 16.57
C GLY A 23 0.02 8.58 16.48
N ILE A 24 -0.88 7.82 17.13
CA ILE A 24 -2.31 8.17 17.24
C ILE A 24 -2.46 9.53 17.91
N ALA A 25 -1.84 9.74 19.09
CA ALA A 25 -1.90 11.02 19.80
C ALA A 25 -1.35 12.19 18.96
N LYS A 26 -0.34 11.93 18.12
CA LYS A 26 0.19 12.93 17.18
C LYS A 26 -0.79 13.27 16.06
N LEU A 27 -1.50 12.29 15.49
CA LEU A 27 -2.49 12.55 14.45
C LEU A 27 -3.75 13.23 15.00
N GLU A 28 -4.11 12.96 16.26
CA GLU A 28 -5.24 13.60 16.93
C GLU A 28 -5.12 15.12 17.07
N THR A 29 -3.93 15.69 16.88
CA THR A 29 -3.75 17.15 16.88
C THR A 29 -4.32 17.81 15.62
N GLU A 30 -4.51 17.05 14.54
CA GLU A 30 -4.98 17.54 13.23
C GLU A 30 -6.23 16.80 12.71
N ALA A 31 -6.63 15.68 13.33
CA ALA A 31 -7.79 14.90 12.93
C ALA A 31 -8.61 14.45 14.16
N ALA A 32 -9.93 14.30 13.99
CA ALA A 32 -10.81 13.84 15.05
C ALA A 32 -10.90 12.32 15.07
N ILE A 33 -11.01 11.71 16.26
CA ILE A 33 -11.33 10.29 16.37
C ILE A 33 -12.81 10.07 16.01
N LEU A 34 -13.05 9.32 14.93
CA LEU A 34 -14.39 8.88 14.50
C LEU A 34 -14.77 7.54 15.11
N TYR A 35 -13.80 6.67 15.34
CA TYR A 35 -13.98 5.38 16.02
C TYR A 35 -12.81 5.10 16.95
N ASP A 36 -13.13 4.78 18.20
CA ASP A 36 -12.19 4.40 19.23
C ASP A 36 -12.53 3.00 19.75
N GLY A 37 -11.77 2.00 19.28
CA GLY A 37 -11.94 0.61 19.71
C GLY A 37 -11.40 0.34 21.12
N SER A 38 -10.65 1.26 21.75
CA SER A 38 -9.97 1.01 23.03
C SER A 38 -10.94 0.82 24.20
N LYS A 39 -12.21 1.22 24.01
CA LYS A 39 -13.30 1.04 24.97
C LYS A 39 -13.75 -0.42 25.10
N GLN A 40 -13.33 -1.31 24.20
CA GLN A 40 -13.66 -2.73 24.28
C GLN A 40 -12.67 -3.50 25.15
N ALA A 41 -13.18 -4.39 25.99
CA ALA A 41 -12.35 -5.28 26.80
C ALA A 41 -11.57 -6.24 25.91
N MET A 42 -10.31 -6.51 26.28
CA MET A 42 -9.51 -7.53 25.60
C MET A 42 -10.01 -8.92 25.97
N ILE A 43 -10.00 -9.84 25.01
CA ILE A 43 -10.33 -11.25 25.22
C ILE A 43 -9.05 -11.98 25.60
N ASP A 44 -9.04 -12.60 26.79
CA ASP A 44 -7.96 -13.45 27.30
C ASP A 44 -6.56 -12.81 27.23
N ALA A 45 -6.47 -11.50 27.44
CA ALA A 45 -5.20 -10.77 27.42
C ALA A 45 -5.18 -9.68 28.50
N ASP A 46 -4.06 -9.60 29.23
CA ASP A 46 -3.79 -8.52 30.18
C ASP A 46 -3.25 -7.29 29.42
N PRO A 47 -3.93 -6.14 29.45
CA PRO A 47 -3.47 -4.90 28.81
C PRO A 47 -2.10 -4.40 29.33
N ALA A 48 -1.70 -4.77 30.55
CA ALA A 48 -0.40 -4.42 31.11
C ALA A 48 0.75 -5.26 30.53
N ILE A 49 0.45 -6.39 29.88
CA ILE A 49 1.43 -7.32 29.31
C ILE A 49 1.37 -7.30 27.77
N ALA A 50 0.17 -7.32 27.20
CA ALA A 50 -0.04 -7.50 25.78
C ALA A 50 0.32 -6.26 24.94
N ALA A 51 0.83 -6.50 23.73
CA ALA A 51 1.07 -5.46 22.72
C ALA A 51 -0.18 -5.15 21.87
N CYS A 52 -1.37 -5.25 22.46
CA CYS A 52 -2.63 -5.02 21.73
C CYS A 52 -2.92 -3.52 21.60
N VAL A 53 -3.31 -3.10 20.39
CA VAL A 53 -3.88 -1.78 20.11
C VAL A 53 -5.22 -2.02 19.40
N ALA A 54 -6.26 -1.33 19.85
CA ALA A 54 -7.58 -1.44 19.24
C ALA A 54 -7.68 -0.61 17.95
N PRO A 55 -8.58 -0.95 17.00
CA PRO A 55 -8.74 -0.19 15.79
C PRO A 55 -9.13 1.26 16.08
N THR A 56 -8.46 2.20 15.41
CA THR A 56 -8.72 3.64 15.54
C THR A 56 -8.97 4.24 14.17
N LEU A 57 -10.11 4.89 13.99
CA LEU A 57 -10.44 5.61 12.76
C LEU A 57 -10.42 7.10 13.06
N LEU A 58 -9.51 7.83 12.43
CA LEU A 58 -9.48 9.28 12.46
C LEU A 58 -10.27 9.86 11.28
N GLY A 59 -10.60 11.15 11.35
CA GLY A 59 -11.30 11.86 10.30
C GLY A 59 -10.94 13.34 10.24
N ALA A 60 -10.69 13.83 9.03
CA ALA A 60 -10.54 15.26 8.74
C ALA A 60 -11.49 15.66 7.60
N ARG A 61 -12.32 16.68 7.87
CA ARG A 61 -13.27 17.21 6.87
C ARG A 61 -12.57 18.05 5.82
N ASP A 62 -11.61 18.85 6.26
CA ASP A 62 -10.75 19.63 5.38
C ASP A 62 -9.44 18.86 5.20
N ALA A 63 -9.35 18.08 4.13
CA ALA A 63 -8.16 17.29 3.80
C ALA A 63 -6.99 18.13 3.28
N GLU A 64 -7.21 19.43 3.04
CA GLU A 64 -6.15 20.39 2.74
C GLU A 64 -5.44 20.83 4.01
N GLN A 65 -6.19 20.94 5.12
CA GLN A 65 -5.67 21.18 6.46
C GLN A 65 -5.10 19.90 7.09
N GLY A 66 -3.94 20.04 7.72
CA GLY A 66 -3.23 18.94 8.38
C GLY A 66 -2.18 18.29 7.47
N ALA A 67 -0.92 18.69 7.65
CA ALA A 67 0.19 18.10 6.92
C ALA A 67 0.46 16.67 7.41
N LEU A 68 0.18 16.37 8.68
CA LEU A 68 0.56 15.12 9.32
C LEU A 68 -0.17 13.92 8.73
N VAL A 69 -1.43 14.05 8.30
CA VAL A 69 -2.17 12.92 7.70
C VAL A 69 -1.55 12.43 6.39
N HIS A 70 -0.80 13.30 5.70
CA HIS A 70 -0.09 12.97 4.45
C HIS A 70 1.40 12.64 4.70
N GLU A 71 1.92 12.84 5.91
CA GLU A 71 3.35 12.76 6.24
C GLU A 71 3.69 11.71 7.29
N HIS A 72 2.79 11.46 8.23
CA HIS A 72 3.03 10.61 9.38
C HIS A 72 2.19 9.32 9.32
N GLU A 73 2.88 8.21 9.12
CA GLU A 73 2.28 6.88 9.17
C GLU A 73 2.28 6.34 10.61
N VAL A 74 1.16 5.76 11.01
CA VAL A 74 1.06 4.95 12.24
C VAL A 74 0.95 3.49 11.84
N PHE A 75 2.01 2.72 12.06
CA PHE A 75 2.12 1.32 11.62
C PHE A 75 1.34 0.36 12.54
N GLY A 76 0.02 0.49 12.55
CA GLY A 76 -0.91 -0.26 13.38
C GLY A 76 -2.33 -0.26 12.80
N PRO A 77 -3.36 -0.66 13.56
CA PRO A 77 -4.74 -0.70 13.11
C PRO A 77 -5.36 0.71 13.11
N VAL A 78 -4.76 1.63 12.34
CA VAL A 78 -5.09 3.05 12.30
C VAL A 78 -5.33 3.46 10.85
N SER A 79 -6.37 4.25 10.61
CA SER A 79 -6.64 4.85 9.29
C SER A 79 -7.31 6.20 9.46
N THR A 80 -7.19 7.06 8.47
CA THR A 80 -7.79 8.40 8.48
C THR A 80 -8.74 8.55 7.30
N LEU A 81 -10.00 8.94 7.56
CA LEU A 81 -10.95 9.32 6.53
C LEU A 81 -10.78 10.80 6.17
N LEU A 82 -10.60 11.06 4.88
CA LEU A 82 -10.45 12.41 4.34
C LEU A 82 -11.63 12.73 3.42
N GLY A 83 -12.29 13.85 3.68
CA GLY A 83 -13.32 14.38 2.79
C GLY A 83 -12.69 14.93 1.51
N TYR A 84 -13.27 14.61 0.35
CA TYR A 84 -12.89 15.20 -0.94
C TYR A 84 -14.13 15.78 -1.65
N ARG A 85 -13.91 16.66 -2.62
CA ARG A 85 -14.98 17.43 -3.29
C ARG A 85 -15.45 16.76 -4.58
N ASP A 86 -14.49 16.22 -5.32
CA ASP A 86 -14.65 15.57 -6.62
C ASP A 86 -13.45 14.64 -6.87
N SER A 87 -13.45 13.96 -8.00
CA SER A 87 -12.42 12.98 -8.36
C SER A 87 -11.03 13.60 -8.50
N ALA A 88 -10.93 14.80 -9.06
CA ALA A 88 -9.65 15.50 -9.21
C ALA A 88 -9.06 15.85 -7.84
N HIS A 89 -9.89 16.27 -6.89
CA HIS A 89 -9.47 16.50 -5.51
C HIS A 89 -9.01 15.18 -4.85
N ALA A 90 -9.72 14.07 -5.02
CA ALA A 90 -9.31 12.78 -4.46
C ALA A 90 -7.93 12.32 -4.99
N VAL A 91 -7.71 12.44 -6.30
CA VAL A 91 -6.41 12.12 -6.94
C VAL A 91 -5.31 13.04 -6.42
N SER A 92 -5.58 14.35 -6.33
CA SER A 92 -4.64 15.32 -5.76
C SER A 92 -4.24 14.95 -4.32
N LEU A 93 -5.21 14.59 -3.46
CA LEU A 93 -4.94 14.14 -2.10
C LEU A 93 -4.09 12.86 -2.07
N ALA A 94 -4.37 11.88 -2.93
CA ALA A 94 -3.58 10.65 -3.00
C ALA A 94 -2.11 10.91 -3.36
N HIS A 95 -1.84 11.89 -4.23
CA HIS A 95 -0.48 12.29 -4.58
C HIS A 95 0.28 12.97 -3.43
N ARG A 96 -0.42 13.55 -2.43
CA ARG A 96 0.21 14.20 -1.26
C ARG A 96 0.94 13.24 -0.34
N GLY A 97 0.73 11.92 -0.47
CA GLY A 97 1.55 10.91 0.18
C GLY A 97 3.01 10.89 -0.29
N LEU A 98 3.35 11.64 -1.34
CA LEU A 98 4.69 11.76 -1.92
C LEU A 98 5.28 10.42 -2.40
N GLY A 99 4.43 9.54 -2.92
CA GLY A 99 4.79 8.24 -3.46
C GLY A 99 4.47 7.09 -2.52
N SER A 100 3.62 6.17 -2.99
CA SER A 100 3.04 5.09 -2.19
C SER A 100 3.19 3.73 -2.88
N LEU A 101 3.14 2.65 -2.12
CA LEU A 101 3.19 1.29 -2.67
C LEU A 101 1.95 0.96 -3.50
N VAL A 102 0.77 1.32 -2.99
CA VAL A 102 -0.51 0.97 -3.60
C VAL A 102 -1.59 2.01 -3.31
N VAL A 103 -2.53 2.16 -4.24
CA VAL A 103 -3.84 2.80 -4.01
C VAL A 103 -4.93 1.90 -4.57
N SER A 104 -6.09 1.87 -3.94
CA SER A 104 -7.30 1.25 -4.50
C SER A 104 -8.38 2.27 -4.82
N VAL A 105 -9.07 2.05 -5.94
CA VAL A 105 -10.26 2.82 -6.33
C VAL A 105 -11.43 1.87 -6.48
N PHE A 106 -12.62 2.34 -6.09
CA PHE A 106 -13.84 1.54 -6.09
C PHE A 106 -14.93 2.30 -6.85
N SER A 107 -15.51 1.69 -7.89
CA SER A 107 -16.60 2.27 -8.68
C SER A 107 -17.22 1.21 -9.61
N ASP A 108 -18.45 1.39 -10.05
CA ASP A 108 -19.02 0.64 -11.18
C ASP A 108 -18.96 1.43 -12.51
N ASP A 109 -18.49 2.68 -12.47
CA ASP A 109 -18.17 3.46 -13.66
C ASP A 109 -16.76 3.09 -14.13
N HIS A 110 -16.69 2.19 -15.11
CA HIS A 110 -15.43 1.71 -15.68
C HIS A 110 -14.65 2.79 -16.44
N ALA A 111 -15.33 3.79 -17.04
CA ALA A 111 -14.64 4.87 -17.73
C ALA A 111 -13.93 5.79 -16.72
N TRP A 112 -14.64 6.13 -15.65
CA TRP A 112 -14.05 6.84 -14.52
C TRP A 112 -12.89 6.06 -13.88
N MET A 113 -13.09 4.76 -13.66
CA MET A 113 -12.07 3.90 -13.03
C MET A 113 -10.78 3.82 -13.85
N ALA A 114 -10.89 3.71 -15.18
CA ALA A 114 -9.73 3.73 -16.07
C ALA A 114 -8.98 5.08 -16.01
N GLN A 115 -9.72 6.20 -15.99
CA GLN A 115 -9.13 7.54 -15.87
C GLN A 115 -8.42 7.72 -14.52
N ALA A 116 -9.10 7.39 -13.41
CA ALA A 116 -8.51 7.46 -12.08
C ALA A 116 -7.27 6.54 -11.96
N GLY A 117 -7.34 5.34 -12.55
CA GLY A 117 -6.23 4.40 -12.61
C GLY A 117 -4.99 4.98 -13.29
N TYR A 118 -5.19 5.63 -14.44
CA TYR A 118 -4.12 6.30 -15.17
C TYR A 118 -3.51 7.47 -14.38
N GLU A 119 -4.33 8.34 -13.81
CA GLU A 119 -3.86 9.51 -13.06
C GLU A 119 -3.06 9.10 -11.81
N LEU A 120 -3.54 8.09 -11.09
CA LEU A 120 -2.89 7.62 -9.86
C LEU A 120 -1.58 6.86 -10.11
N ALA A 121 -1.39 6.26 -11.29
CA ALA A 121 -0.20 5.47 -11.62
C ALA A 121 1.11 6.30 -11.58
N GLY A 122 1.03 7.63 -11.68
CA GLY A 122 2.19 8.52 -11.59
C GLY A 122 2.87 8.54 -10.21
N SER A 123 2.19 8.14 -9.13
CA SER A 123 2.76 8.15 -7.77
C SER A 123 2.55 6.85 -6.98
N HIS A 124 2.07 5.79 -7.62
CA HIS A 124 1.78 4.51 -6.97
C HIS A 124 2.37 3.37 -7.77
N GLY A 125 3.10 2.45 -7.13
CA GLY A 125 3.64 1.29 -7.85
C GLY A 125 2.57 0.26 -8.24
N ARG A 126 1.40 0.30 -7.59
CA ARG A 126 0.22 -0.48 -7.97
C ARG A 126 -1.07 0.33 -7.79
N VAL A 127 -1.95 0.26 -8.79
CA VAL A 127 -3.33 0.74 -8.67
C VAL A 127 -4.28 -0.45 -8.70
N HIS A 128 -5.01 -0.66 -7.61
CA HIS A 128 -5.92 -1.78 -7.40
C HIS A 128 -7.38 -1.33 -7.62
N MET A 129 -7.86 -1.51 -8.84
CA MET A 129 -9.18 -1.05 -9.27
C MET A 129 -10.24 -2.14 -9.00
N VAL A 130 -11.33 -1.79 -8.31
CA VAL A 130 -12.35 -2.75 -7.87
C VAL A 130 -13.75 -2.27 -8.24
N SER A 131 -14.41 -3.03 -9.11
CA SER A 131 -15.83 -2.89 -9.48
C SER A 131 -16.64 -4.10 -8.99
N SER A 132 -17.96 -4.03 -9.10
CA SER A 132 -18.85 -5.12 -8.67
C SER A 132 -18.62 -6.44 -9.40
N ASP A 133 -18.19 -6.41 -10.67
CA ASP A 133 -17.86 -7.57 -11.50
C ASP A 133 -16.72 -8.43 -10.93
N VAL A 134 -15.77 -7.82 -10.21
CA VAL A 134 -14.64 -8.49 -9.56
C VAL A 134 -14.79 -8.56 -8.04
N GLY A 135 -15.93 -8.20 -7.47
CA GLY A 135 -16.13 -8.13 -6.02
C GLY A 135 -15.81 -9.43 -5.26
N LYS A 136 -15.96 -10.59 -5.92
CA LYS A 136 -15.65 -11.92 -5.37
C LYS A 136 -14.26 -12.44 -5.74
N THR A 137 -13.60 -11.86 -6.72
CA THR A 137 -12.38 -12.41 -7.36
C THR A 137 -11.18 -11.49 -7.26
N GLN A 138 -11.37 -10.21 -6.94
CA GLN A 138 -10.30 -9.26 -6.68
C GLN A 138 -9.38 -9.76 -5.57
N THR A 139 -8.08 -9.51 -5.70
CA THR A 139 -7.06 -10.15 -4.88
C THR A 139 -6.78 -9.46 -3.54
N GLY A 140 -7.39 -8.32 -3.26
CA GLY A 140 -7.22 -7.52 -2.04
C GLY A 140 -6.20 -6.40 -2.18
N HIS A 141 -6.49 -5.22 -1.58
CA HIS A 141 -5.61 -4.05 -1.60
C HIS A 141 -4.20 -4.35 -1.05
N GLY A 142 -4.13 -4.91 0.16
CA GLY A 142 -2.88 -5.19 0.86
C GLY A 142 -2.17 -6.48 0.42
N ASN A 143 -2.82 -7.33 -0.37
CA ASN A 143 -2.22 -8.55 -0.87
C ASN A 143 -1.32 -8.24 -2.07
N VAL A 144 -0.12 -8.82 -2.07
CA VAL A 144 0.89 -8.59 -3.11
C VAL A 144 0.99 -9.81 -4.01
N MET A 145 0.45 -9.70 -5.23
CA MET A 145 0.48 -10.80 -6.20
C MET A 145 1.89 -10.95 -6.81
N PRO A 146 2.52 -12.14 -6.81
CA PRO A 146 3.91 -12.31 -7.25
C PRO A 146 4.15 -11.98 -8.73
N ALA A 147 3.12 -12.02 -9.56
CA ALA A 147 3.18 -11.65 -10.97
C ALA A 147 3.09 -10.12 -11.21
N SER A 148 2.67 -9.35 -10.20
CA SER A 148 2.55 -7.88 -10.26
C SER A 148 3.73 -7.22 -9.55
N ILE A 149 4.08 -5.99 -9.97
CA ILE A 149 5.15 -5.22 -9.33
C ILE A 149 4.75 -4.89 -7.89
N HIS A 150 5.72 -4.99 -6.98
CA HIS A 150 5.66 -4.46 -5.63
C HIS A 150 6.76 -3.42 -5.44
N GLY A 151 6.41 -2.25 -4.94
CA GLY A 151 7.30 -1.11 -4.90
C GLY A 151 6.53 0.17 -5.16
N GLY A 152 7.21 1.30 -5.23
CA GLY A 152 6.58 2.59 -5.47
C GLY A 152 7.61 3.72 -5.46
N PRO A 153 7.27 4.86 -6.08
CA PRO A 153 8.18 6.01 -6.15
C PRO A 153 8.26 6.76 -4.81
N GLY A 154 9.17 7.73 -4.72
CA GLY A 154 9.20 8.70 -3.62
C GLY A 154 9.36 8.06 -2.25
N ARG A 155 8.44 8.36 -1.33
CA ARG A 155 8.48 7.89 0.07
C ARG A 155 8.46 6.36 0.19
N ALA A 156 7.84 5.67 -0.78
CA ALA A 156 7.85 4.20 -0.84
C ALA A 156 9.22 3.59 -1.19
N GLY A 157 10.24 4.41 -1.48
CA GLY A 157 11.63 4.00 -1.61
C GLY A 157 12.18 3.94 -3.03
N GLY A 158 11.35 4.08 -4.06
CA GLY A 158 11.77 4.08 -5.46
C GLY A 158 12.24 2.71 -5.98
N GLY A 159 12.00 1.64 -5.23
CA GLY A 159 12.37 0.27 -5.60
C GLY A 159 11.27 -0.47 -6.34
N GLU A 160 11.65 -1.60 -6.96
CA GLU A 160 10.74 -2.57 -7.57
C GLU A 160 11.17 -3.99 -7.17
N GLU A 161 10.19 -4.79 -6.75
CA GLU A 161 10.29 -6.20 -6.43
C GLU A 161 9.14 -6.97 -7.13
N LEU A 162 9.27 -8.31 -7.19
CA LEU A 162 8.28 -9.19 -7.81
C LEU A 162 8.05 -8.87 -9.31
N GLY A 163 6.80 -8.76 -9.76
CA GLY A 163 6.51 -8.49 -11.17
C GLY A 163 6.89 -9.64 -12.12
N GLY A 164 6.95 -10.87 -11.61
CA GLY A 164 7.35 -12.07 -12.37
C GLY A 164 8.78 -11.96 -12.91
N LEU A 165 8.93 -12.06 -14.23
CA LEU A 165 10.25 -11.97 -14.89
C LEU A 165 10.95 -10.62 -14.69
N ARG A 166 10.22 -9.55 -14.32
CA ARG A 166 10.81 -8.23 -14.06
C ARG A 166 11.82 -8.27 -12.93
N ALA A 167 11.54 -9.01 -11.85
CA ALA A 167 12.47 -9.19 -10.71
C ALA A 167 13.84 -9.73 -11.11
N LEU A 168 13.93 -10.52 -12.20
CA LEU A 168 15.21 -11.06 -12.66
C LEU A 168 16.19 -9.95 -13.05
N GLY A 169 15.68 -8.79 -13.49
CA GLY A 169 16.49 -7.63 -13.85
C GLY A 169 17.39 -7.14 -12.72
N PHE A 170 16.95 -7.27 -11.46
CA PHE A 170 17.73 -6.88 -10.28
C PHE A 170 18.95 -7.80 -10.06
N TYR A 171 18.82 -9.08 -10.40
CA TYR A 171 19.86 -10.09 -10.18
C TYR A 171 20.77 -10.33 -11.40
N HIS A 172 20.51 -9.67 -12.54
CA HIS A 172 21.30 -9.84 -13.76
C HIS A 172 22.04 -8.55 -14.15
N ARG A 173 23.24 -8.72 -14.72
CA ARG A 173 23.94 -7.63 -15.42
C ARG A 173 23.51 -7.64 -16.88
N ARG A 174 22.83 -6.58 -17.32
CA ARG A 174 22.46 -6.37 -18.73
C ARG A 174 23.62 -5.73 -19.48
N ALA A 175 23.98 -6.28 -20.64
CA ALA A 175 25.03 -5.75 -21.50
C ALA A 175 24.51 -5.57 -22.94
N ALA A 176 24.88 -4.46 -23.58
CA ALA A 176 24.68 -4.27 -25.00
C ALA A 176 25.88 -4.84 -25.76
N LEU A 177 25.64 -5.81 -26.65
CA LEU A 177 26.67 -6.40 -27.50
C LEU A 177 26.49 -5.87 -28.92
N GLN A 178 27.53 -5.24 -29.46
CA GLN A 178 27.54 -4.66 -30.80
C GLN A 178 28.67 -5.31 -31.61
N GLY A 179 28.37 -5.72 -32.85
CA GLY A 179 29.32 -6.40 -33.72
C GLY A 179 28.76 -6.62 -35.10
N SER A 180 29.57 -7.19 -36.01
CA SER A 180 29.11 -7.57 -37.34
C SER A 180 27.98 -8.60 -37.28
N SER A 181 27.13 -8.68 -38.32
CA SER A 181 26.08 -9.70 -38.39
C SER A 181 26.62 -11.12 -38.24
N ALA A 182 27.77 -11.42 -38.84
CA ALA A 182 28.43 -12.72 -38.72
C ALA A 182 28.84 -13.03 -37.26
N THR A 183 29.33 -12.04 -36.52
CA THR A 183 29.68 -12.18 -35.10
C THR A 183 28.45 -12.41 -34.22
N LEU A 184 27.40 -11.60 -34.41
CA LEU A 184 26.17 -11.69 -33.61
C LEU A 184 25.43 -13.02 -33.83
N GLN A 185 25.49 -13.60 -35.02
CA GLN A 185 24.91 -14.91 -35.32
C GLN A 185 25.53 -16.04 -34.48
N GLN A 186 26.82 -15.95 -34.14
CA GLN A 186 27.49 -16.95 -33.29
C GLN A 186 27.01 -16.90 -31.83
N LEU A 187 26.59 -15.71 -31.34
CA LEU A 187 26.08 -15.56 -29.97
C LEU A 187 24.74 -16.28 -29.77
N ALA A 188 23.90 -16.34 -30.82
CA ALA A 188 22.58 -16.96 -30.74
C ALA A 188 22.64 -18.47 -30.46
N HIS A 189 23.73 -19.15 -30.85
CA HIS A 189 23.92 -20.58 -30.55
C HIS A 189 24.36 -20.85 -29.10
N ALA A 190 25.03 -19.88 -28.48
CA ALA A 190 25.43 -19.95 -27.06
C ALA A 190 24.33 -19.45 -26.12
N ALA A 191 23.35 -18.70 -26.64
CA ALA A 191 22.22 -18.22 -25.88
C ALA A 191 21.30 -19.39 -25.50
N LYS A 192 21.15 -19.63 -24.19
CA LYS A 192 20.04 -20.45 -23.69
C LYS A 192 18.77 -19.60 -23.75
N ASN A 193 17.91 -19.90 -24.72
CA ASN A 193 16.57 -19.34 -24.76
C ASN A 193 15.77 -19.95 -23.61
N TRP A 194 15.48 -19.16 -22.59
CA TRP A 194 14.47 -19.52 -21.60
C TRP A 194 13.11 -19.33 -22.25
N LEU A 195 12.55 -20.43 -22.77
CA LEU A 195 11.15 -20.46 -23.18
C LEU A 195 10.31 -20.30 -21.91
N VAL A 196 9.51 -19.24 -21.86
CA VAL A 196 8.48 -19.02 -20.85
C VAL A 196 7.13 -19.22 -21.52
#